data_AF-A0A6L7XX52-F1
#
_entry.id   AF-A0A6L7XX52-F1
#
_cell.length_a   1.000
_cell.length_b   1.000
_cell.length_c   1.000
_cell.angle_alpha   90.00
_cell.angle_beta   90.00
_cell.angle_gamma   90.00
#
_symmetry.space_group_name_H-M   'P 1'
#
loop_
_entity.id
_entity.type
_entity.pdbx_description
1 polymer ?
#
loop_
_entity_poly.entity_id
_entity_poly.type
_entity_poly.pdbx_seq_one_letter_code
_entity_poly.pdbx_strand_id
1 'polypeptide(L)'
;MARRFVPWLAVVVGLGGPFASAAEEVTPPHVFQAARQMAADVDALRDYMGRREVTAAGWVVDYAEPRHVYYQAQTLARKANRLVRQINGAETALPEPPIGEILPGHVLGLVQGAHQAINSVQQEIGAPAADGEVRFDADRAPRDVLREIVQINRQINLMLDIPIRPEDVYGRIELAAAYVAGKLTDDPAEPVYGTLPAFETGKQPVDVYRRVLTCLGIAQRIGESRGIRVLDLNLRREERRRDIEPSDVYHLATTLLAELAYLTLELDAHDVDLPPIEKPAYIFPSHVFRMAGMLEDELNRLEASL
;
A
#
# COMPACT_ATOMS: atom_id res chain seq x y z
N MET A 1 21.66 -9.66 -15.10
CA MET A 1 20.85 -8.55 -15.67
C MET A 1 20.53 -7.61 -14.53
N ALA A 2 21.32 -6.54 -14.37
CA ALA A 2 21.08 -5.54 -13.32
C ALA A 2 19.81 -4.75 -13.68
N ARG A 3 18.71 -4.97 -12.95
CA ARG A 3 17.56 -4.08 -12.99
C ARG A 3 17.99 -2.79 -12.33
N ARG A 4 18.33 -1.77 -13.13
CA ARG A 4 18.52 -0.40 -12.62
C ARG A 4 17.24 0.01 -11.91
N PHE A 5 17.35 0.23 -10.61
CA PHE A 5 16.33 0.92 -9.84
C PHE A 5 16.15 2.30 -10.47
N VAL A 6 14.91 2.65 -10.82
CA VAL A 6 14.60 4.03 -11.21
C VAL A 6 14.51 4.80 -9.90
N PRO A 7 15.38 5.80 -9.66
CA PRO A 7 15.32 6.61 -8.44
C PRO A 7 13.96 7.32 -8.38
N TRP A 8 13.30 7.27 -7.23
CA TRP A 8 11.91 7.72 -7.07
C TRP A 8 11.79 9.23 -6.86
N LEU A 9 12.88 9.99 -6.86
CA LEU A 9 12.87 11.46 -6.74
C LEU A 9 13.99 12.10 -7.57
N ALA A 10 13.76 12.25 -8.88
CA ALA A 10 14.46 13.26 -9.66
C ALA A 10 13.58 14.53 -9.72
N VAL A 11 13.95 15.55 -8.96
CA VAL A 11 13.35 16.89 -9.06
C VAL A 11 13.74 17.49 -10.41
N VAL A 12 12.86 17.33 -11.41
CA VAL A 12 12.97 18.04 -12.69
C VAL A 12 12.09 19.28 -12.62
N VAL A 13 12.73 20.44 -12.53
CA VAL A 13 12.06 21.76 -12.66
C VAL A 13 11.66 21.94 -14.13
N GLY A 14 10.42 21.58 -14.46
CA GLY A 14 9.83 21.76 -15.78
C GLY A 14 9.04 23.07 -15.87
N LEU A 15 9.45 23.97 -16.77
CA LEU A 15 8.76 25.21 -17.11
C LEU A 15 7.37 24.93 -17.70
N GLY A 16 6.35 25.52 -17.10
CA GLY A 16 4.93 25.29 -17.40
C GLY A 16 4.46 25.81 -18.76
N GLY A 17 3.51 25.08 -19.34
CA GLY A 17 2.63 25.53 -20.41
C GLY A 17 1.22 25.85 -19.88
N PRO A 18 0.46 26.76 -20.51
CA PRO A 18 -0.77 27.29 -19.93
C PRO A 18 -2.00 26.53 -20.41
N PHE A 19 -2.59 25.72 -19.53
CA PHE A 19 -4.01 25.33 -19.61
C PHE A 19 -4.57 25.22 -18.19
N ALA A 20 -5.13 26.33 -17.67
CA ALA A 20 -5.85 26.31 -16.41
C ALA A 20 -7.24 26.93 -16.62
N SER A 21 -8.20 26.09 -17.03
CA SER A 21 -9.54 26.26 -16.47
C SER A 21 -9.41 26.05 -14.96
N ALA A 22 -10.13 26.81 -14.13
CA ALA A 22 -10.11 26.64 -12.68
C ALA A 22 -10.64 25.24 -12.34
N ALA A 23 -9.75 24.25 -12.37
CA ALA A 23 -10.05 22.88 -12.01
C ALA A 23 -10.52 22.91 -10.57
N GLU A 24 -11.72 22.39 -10.32
CA GLU A 24 -12.27 22.24 -8.98
C GLU A 24 -11.24 21.53 -8.10
N GLU A 25 -10.91 22.13 -6.96
CA GLU A 25 -9.88 21.62 -6.07
C GLU A 25 -10.31 20.25 -5.54
N VAL A 26 -9.59 19.20 -5.90
CA VAL A 26 -9.92 17.84 -5.47
C VAL A 26 -9.61 17.69 -3.99
N THR A 27 -10.64 17.38 -3.21
CA THR A 27 -10.58 17.17 -1.75
C THR A 27 -10.87 15.72 -1.36
N PRO A 28 -10.59 15.28 -0.11
CA PRO A 28 -10.89 13.92 0.34
C PRO A 28 -12.34 13.46 0.14
N PRO A 29 -13.38 14.30 0.31
CA PRO A 29 -14.76 14.00 -0.08
C PRO A 29 -14.94 13.48 -1.51
N HIS A 30 -14.27 14.09 -2.49
CA HIS A 30 -14.34 13.66 -3.90
C HIS A 30 -13.75 12.25 -4.07
N VAL A 31 -12.62 11.99 -3.42
CA VAL A 31 -11.98 10.66 -3.44
C VAL A 31 -12.87 9.62 -2.76
N PHE A 32 -13.50 9.98 -1.63
CA PHE A 32 -14.42 9.10 -0.91
C PHE A 32 -15.63 8.75 -1.78
N GLN A 33 -16.25 9.73 -2.44
CA GLN A 33 -17.38 9.50 -3.35
C GLN A 33 -17.00 8.53 -4.47
N ALA A 34 -15.85 8.73 -5.12
CA ALA A 34 -15.35 7.85 -6.17
C ALA A 34 -15.07 6.43 -5.65
N ALA A 35 -14.46 6.30 -4.47
CA ALA A 35 -14.22 5.01 -3.84
C ALA A 35 -15.53 4.28 -3.52
N ARG A 36 -16.54 4.99 -3.00
CA ARG A 36 -17.87 4.44 -2.72
C ARG A 36 -18.61 4.00 -3.97
N GLN A 37 -18.50 4.74 -5.07
CA GLN A 37 -19.08 4.32 -6.35
C GLN A 37 -18.42 3.02 -6.83
N MET A 38 -17.09 2.98 -6.82
CA MET A 38 -16.34 1.77 -7.15
C MET A 38 -16.69 0.60 -6.22
N ALA A 39 -16.91 0.85 -4.92
CA ALA A 39 -17.29 -0.19 -3.97
C ALA A 39 -18.63 -0.83 -4.34
N ALA A 40 -19.62 -0.03 -4.78
CA ALA A 40 -20.90 -0.53 -5.25
C ALA A 40 -20.75 -1.42 -6.49
N ASP A 41 -19.95 -0.99 -7.48
CA ASP A 41 -19.71 -1.77 -8.70
C ASP A 41 -18.92 -3.06 -8.41
N VAL A 42 -17.94 -3.01 -7.49
CA VAL A 42 -17.21 -4.18 -7.02
C VAL A 42 -18.14 -5.16 -6.31
N ASP A 43 -19.12 -4.69 -5.54
CA ASP A 43 -20.10 -5.55 -4.88
C ASP A 43 -21.06 -6.22 -5.87
N ALA A 44 -21.57 -5.46 -6.86
CA ALA A 44 -22.36 -6.01 -7.95
C ALA A 44 -21.59 -7.06 -8.76
N LEU A 45 -20.31 -6.79 -9.08
CA LEU A 45 -19.43 -7.73 -9.74
C LEU A 45 -19.17 -8.99 -8.87
N ARG A 46 -18.93 -8.82 -7.57
CA ARG A 46 -18.75 -9.91 -6.60
C ARG A 46 -19.95 -10.85 -6.62
N ASP A 47 -21.16 -10.31 -6.49
CA ASP A 47 -22.39 -11.08 -6.51
C ASP A 47 -22.56 -11.83 -7.82
N TYR A 48 -22.33 -11.17 -8.95
CA TYR A 48 -22.39 -11.79 -10.26
C TYR A 48 -21.40 -12.97 -10.40
N MET A 49 -20.18 -12.80 -9.91
CA MET A 49 -19.15 -13.85 -9.91
C MET A 49 -19.38 -14.95 -8.85
N GLY A 50 -20.39 -14.84 -7.99
CA GLY A 50 -20.65 -15.78 -6.90
C GLY A 50 -19.54 -15.82 -5.85
N ARG A 51 -18.82 -14.70 -5.66
CA ARG A 51 -17.71 -14.61 -4.69
C ARG A 51 -18.21 -14.19 -3.31
N ARG A 52 -17.54 -14.66 -2.26
CA ARG A 52 -17.90 -14.33 -0.87
C ARG A 52 -17.66 -12.85 -0.56
N GLU A 53 -18.46 -12.31 0.33
CA GLU A 53 -18.30 -10.95 0.89
C GLU A 53 -17.17 -10.92 1.93
N VAL A 54 -16.45 -9.81 1.99
CA VAL A 54 -15.52 -9.51 3.07
C VAL A 54 -16.29 -9.23 4.37
N THR A 55 -16.10 -10.07 5.38
CA THR A 55 -16.67 -9.87 6.73
C THR A 55 -15.68 -9.24 7.71
N ALA A 56 -14.42 -9.03 7.28
CA ALA A 56 -13.38 -8.49 8.13
C ALA A 56 -13.66 -7.02 8.48
N ALA A 57 -13.61 -6.72 9.78
CA ALA A 57 -13.76 -5.35 10.25
C ALA A 57 -12.71 -4.40 9.61
N GLY A 58 -13.12 -3.16 9.36
CA GLY A 58 -12.23 -2.11 8.89
C GLY A 58 -11.21 -1.73 9.95
N TRP A 59 -10.09 -1.17 9.49
CA TRP A 59 -9.09 -0.61 10.40
C TRP A 59 -9.64 0.58 11.18
N VAL A 60 -9.23 0.68 12.44
CA VAL A 60 -9.38 1.91 13.22
C VAL A 60 -8.10 2.70 13.08
N VAL A 61 -8.19 3.76 12.31
CA VAL A 61 -7.08 4.65 11.98
C VAL A 61 -7.46 6.09 12.26
N ASP A 62 -6.50 6.84 12.79
CA ASP A 62 -6.52 8.29 12.94
C ASP A 62 -5.26 8.90 12.29
N TYR A 63 -5.29 10.21 12.06
CA TYR A 63 -4.22 10.95 11.37
C TYR A 63 -3.82 10.38 10.01
N ALA A 64 -4.77 9.78 9.29
CA ALA A 64 -4.53 9.37 7.91
C ALA A 64 -4.31 10.61 7.02
N GLU A 65 -3.36 10.49 6.10
CA GLU A 65 -2.96 11.54 5.17
C GLU A 65 -3.02 11.03 3.73
N PRO A 66 -3.06 11.92 2.72
CA PRO A 66 -3.12 11.52 1.31
C PRO A 66 -2.07 10.48 0.89
N ARG A 67 -0.85 10.51 1.46
CA ARG A 67 0.18 9.48 1.21
C ARG A 67 -0.29 8.06 1.58
N HIS A 68 -0.95 7.88 2.73
CA HIS A 68 -1.44 6.57 3.17
C HIS A 68 -2.52 6.06 2.21
N VAL A 69 -3.41 6.98 1.80
CA VAL A 69 -4.48 6.67 0.86
C VAL A 69 -3.93 6.33 -0.53
N TYR A 70 -2.93 7.08 -1.01
CA TYR A 70 -2.30 6.88 -2.31
C TYR A 70 -1.64 5.50 -2.43
N TYR A 71 -0.88 5.07 -1.44
CA TYR A 71 -0.23 3.74 -1.47
C TYR A 71 -1.26 2.60 -1.47
N GLN A 72 -2.38 2.74 -0.75
CA GLN A 72 -3.47 1.77 -0.80
C GLN A 72 -4.26 1.86 -2.13
N ALA A 73 -4.40 3.04 -2.72
CA ALA A 73 -5.00 3.23 -4.04
C ALA A 73 -4.12 2.63 -5.16
N GLN A 74 -2.79 2.69 -5.02
CA GLN A 74 -1.88 2.02 -5.95
C GLN A 74 -2.03 0.50 -5.85
N THR A 75 -2.24 -0.02 -4.63
CA THR A 75 -2.59 -1.43 -4.42
C THR A 75 -3.93 -1.79 -5.07
N LEU A 76 -4.91 -0.90 -4.95
CA LEU A 76 -6.23 -1.07 -5.58
C LEU A 76 -6.11 -1.18 -7.09
N ALA A 77 -5.39 -0.26 -7.73
CA ALA A 77 -5.13 -0.30 -9.17
C ALA A 77 -4.38 -1.59 -9.59
N ARG A 78 -3.37 -2.02 -8.83
CA ARG A 78 -2.66 -3.30 -9.10
C ARG A 78 -3.58 -4.51 -9.03
N LYS A 79 -4.47 -4.57 -8.03
CA LYS A 79 -5.42 -5.68 -7.88
C LYS A 79 -6.49 -5.64 -8.98
N ALA A 80 -7.01 -4.48 -9.33
CA ALA A 80 -7.94 -4.31 -10.44
C ALA A 80 -7.30 -4.76 -11.76
N ASN A 81 -6.09 -4.30 -12.08
CA ASN A 81 -5.37 -4.71 -13.30
C ASN A 81 -5.04 -6.22 -13.29
N ARG A 82 -4.75 -6.80 -12.12
CA ARG A 82 -4.56 -8.25 -11.98
C ARG A 82 -5.85 -9.02 -12.30
N LEU A 83 -7.01 -8.50 -11.88
CA LEU A 83 -8.32 -9.08 -12.21
C LEU A 83 -8.59 -8.98 -13.71
N VAL A 84 -8.39 -7.81 -14.34
CA VAL A 84 -8.49 -7.63 -15.79
C VAL A 84 -7.67 -8.71 -16.51
N ARG A 85 -6.38 -8.83 -16.16
CA ARG A 85 -5.49 -9.82 -16.78
C ARG A 85 -5.95 -11.27 -16.60
N GLN A 86 -6.59 -11.61 -15.47
CA GLN A 86 -7.10 -12.97 -15.25
C GLN A 86 -8.34 -13.27 -16.10
N ILE A 87 -9.17 -12.25 -16.37
CA ILE A 87 -10.43 -12.42 -17.11
C ILE A 87 -10.20 -12.37 -18.62
N ASN A 88 -9.47 -11.37 -19.14
CA ASN A 88 -9.32 -11.16 -20.59
C ASN A 88 -7.85 -11.10 -21.06
N GLY A 89 -6.88 -11.29 -20.15
CA GLY A 89 -5.46 -11.27 -20.51
C GLY A 89 -4.86 -9.88 -20.74
N ALA A 90 -5.65 -8.80 -20.69
CA ALA A 90 -5.14 -7.46 -20.93
C ALA A 90 -4.24 -6.98 -19.78
N GLU A 91 -3.21 -6.21 -20.13
CA GLU A 91 -2.30 -5.60 -19.18
C GLU A 91 -2.47 -4.07 -19.23
N THR A 92 -2.58 -3.47 -18.06
CA THR A 92 -2.71 -2.02 -17.91
C THR A 92 -1.56 -1.52 -17.05
N ALA A 93 -0.82 -0.54 -17.57
CA ALA A 93 0.23 0.12 -16.83
C ALA A 93 -0.36 0.92 -15.67
N LEU A 94 0.38 0.99 -14.56
CA LEU A 94 0.05 1.94 -13.51
C LEU A 94 0.53 3.34 -13.93
N PRO A 95 -0.17 4.40 -13.50
CA PRO A 95 0.36 5.74 -13.68
C PRO A 95 1.69 5.87 -12.94
N GLU A 96 2.56 6.73 -13.48
CA GLU A 96 3.78 7.07 -12.79
C GLU A 96 3.47 7.72 -11.43
N PRO A 97 4.29 7.47 -10.42
CA PRO A 97 4.17 8.12 -9.12
C PRO A 97 4.29 9.63 -9.27
N PRO A 98 3.49 10.43 -8.54
CA PRO A 98 3.66 11.87 -8.55
C PRO A 98 5.02 12.24 -7.95
N ILE A 99 5.65 13.28 -8.49
CA ILE A 99 6.86 13.88 -7.93
C ILE A 99 6.44 14.89 -6.87
N GLY A 100 7.04 14.81 -5.67
CA GLY A 100 6.77 15.72 -4.58
C GLY A 100 5.57 15.31 -3.71
N GLU A 101 4.84 16.30 -3.21
CA GLU A 101 3.73 16.05 -2.28
C GLU A 101 2.58 15.28 -2.93
N ILE A 102 2.10 14.26 -2.23
CA ILE A 102 0.95 13.48 -2.66
C ILE A 102 -0.34 14.22 -2.29
N LEU A 103 -1.09 14.66 -3.30
CA LEU A 103 -2.36 15.36 -3.15
C LEU A 103 -3.58 14.45 -3.36
N PRO A 104 -4.78 14.81 -2.86
CA PRO A 104 -6.00 14.03 -3.10
C PRO A 104 -6.32 13.80 -4.58
N GLY A 105 -5.95 14.74 -5.47
CA GLY A 105 -6.07 14.56 -6.92
C GLY A 105 -5.31 13.35 -7.46
N HIS A 106 -4.11 13.07 -6.95
CA HIS A 106 -3.34 11.89 -7.34
C HIS A 106 -4.04 10.58 -6.90
N VAL A 107 -4.68 10.61 -5.73
CA VAL A 107 -5.45 9.48 -5.23
C VAL A 107 -6.71 9.26 -6.07
N LEU A 108 -7.44 10.33 -6.39
CA LEU A 108 -8.63 10.27 -7.23
C LEU A 108 -8.32 9.63 -8.60
N GLY A 109 -7.23 10.04 -9.25
CA GLY A 109 -6.81 9.47 -10.53
C GLY A 109 -6.54 7.96 -10.46
N LEU A 110 -5.90 7.48 -9.37
CA LEU A 110 -5.70 6.04 -9.16
C LEU A 110 -7.01 5.29 -8.93
N VAL A 111 -7.92 5.84 -8.11
CA VAL A 111 -9.23 5.23 -7.84
C VAL A 111 -10.07 5.15 -9.11
N GLN A 112 -10.13 6.23 -9.90
CA GLN A 112 -10.85 6.26 -11.18
C GLN A 112 -10.26 5.29 -12.20
N GLY A 113 -8.93 5.21 -12.31
CA GLY A 113 -8.27 4.23 -13.18
C GLY A 113 -8.57 2.79 -12.77
N ALA A 114 -8.54 2.50 -11.46
CA ALA A 114 -8.91 1.18 -10.95
C ALA A 114 -10.40 0.86 -11.18
N HIS A 115 -11.27 1.86 -11.04
CA HIS A 115 -12.71 1.71 -11.31
C HIS A 115 -12.99 1.43 -12.79
N GLN A 116 -12.32 2.13 -13.71
CA GLN A 116 -12.39 1.81 -15.14
C GLN A 116 -11.96 0.38 -15.46
N ALA A 117 -10.93 -0.13 -14.77
CA ALA A 117 -10.51 -1.52 -14.89
C ALA A 117 -11.55 -2.52 -14.35
N ILE A 118 -12.30 -2.17 -13.30
CA ILE A 118 -13.43 -3.00 -12.83
C ILE A 118 -14.59 -2.96 -13.84
N ASN A 119 -14.91 -1.78 -14.39
CA ASN A 119 -15.98 -1.64 -15.37
C ASN A 119 -15.67 -2.42 -16.66
N SER A 120 -14.41 -2.50 -17.08
CA SER A 120 -14.04 -3.32 -18.24
C SER A 120 -14.20 -4.81 -17.97
N VAL A 121 -13.93 -5.28 -16.75
CA VAL A 121 -14.22 -6.67 -16.33
C VAL A 121 -15.72 -6.93 -16.35
N GLN A 122 -16.55 -6.02 -15.80
CA GLN A 122 -18.00 -6.15 -15.83
C GLN A 122 -18.53 -6.25 -17.26
N GLN A 123 -18.06 -5.39 -18.16
CA GLN A 123 -18.43 -5.42 -19.58
C GLN A 123 -18.03 -6.74 -20.25
N GLU A 124 -16.81 -7.22 -20.01
CA GLU A 124 -16.31 -8.47 -20.60
C GLU A 124 -17.17 -9.68 -20.21
N ILE A 125 -17.58 -9.78 -18.95
CA ILE A 125 -18.34 -10.93 -18.47
C ILE A 125 -19.86 -10.72 -18.51
N GLY A 126 -20.33 -9.54 -18.92
CA GLY A 126 -21.74 -9.18 -18.93
C GLY A 126 -22.36 -9.00 -17.54
N ALA A 127 -21.56 -8.61 -16.54
CA ALA A 127 -22.05 -8.25 -15.21
C ALA A 127 -22.69 -6.84 -15.25
N PRO A 128 -23.83 -6.64 -14.54
CA PRO A 128 -24.44 -5.32 -14.45
C PRO A 128 -23.57 -4.36 -13.63
N ALA A 129 -23.62 -3.08 -13.97
CA ALA A 129 -23.16 -2.02 -13.09
C ALA A 129 -24.11 -1.88 -11.90
N ALA A 130 -23.63 -1.33 -10.79
CA ALA A 130 -24.48 -1.02 -9.65
C ALA A 130 -25.45 0.10 -10.01
N ASP A 131 -26.69 -0.01 -9.53
CA ASP A 131 -27.70 1.02 -9.69
C ASP A 131 -27.51 2.16 -8.67
N GLY A 132 -27.69 3.39 -9.12
CA GLY A 132 -27.73 4.57 -8.26
C GLY A 132 -26.42 5.34 -8.17
N GLU A 133 -26.56 6.65 -7.98
CA GLU A 133 -25.43 7.57 -7.87
C GLU A 133 -25.05 7.75 -6.39
N VAL A 134 -23.78 7.60 -6.07
CA VAL A 134 -23.30 7.86 -4.71
C VAL A 134 -23.32 9.35 -4.43
N ARG A 135 -24.06 9.74 -3.37
CA ARG A 135 -24.14 11.12 -2.90
C ARG A 135 -22.80 11.62 -2.37
N PHE A 136 -22.44 12.85 -2.76
CA PHE A 136 -21.31 13.59 -2.20
C PHE A 136 -21.52 13.90 -0.71
N ASP A 137 -20.46 13.69 0.09
CA ASP A 137 -20.46 13.91 1.54
C ASP A 137 -19.22 14.73 1.93
N ALA A 138 -19.46 16.01 2.26
CA ALA A 138 -18.42 16.99 2.49
C ALA A 138 -17.62 16.75 3.79
N ASP A 139 -18.15 15.96 4.72
CA ASP A 139 -17.55 15.74 6.05
C ASP A 139 -16.49 14.63 6.07
N ARG A 140 -16.19 14.06 4.89
CA ARG A 140 -15.27 12.92 4.76
C ARG A 140 -13.81 13.35 4.85
N ALA A 141 -13.05 12.61 5.65
CA ALA A 141 -11.63 12.82 5.87
C ALA A 141 -10.80 11.72 5.20
N PRO A 142 -9.46 11.91 5.05
CA PRO A 142 -8.60 10.89 4.47
C PRO A 142 -8.67 9.51 5.16
N ARG A 143 -8.98 9.46 6.46
CA ARG A 143 -9.17 8.20 7.20
C ARG A 143 -10.36 7.39 6.69
N ASP A 144 -11.42 8.07 6.25
CA ASP A 144 -12.62 7.41 5.71
C ASP A 144 -12.31 6.85 4.32
N VAL A 145 -11.59 7.62 3.50
CA VAL A 145 -11.10 7.17 2.19
C VAL A 145 -10.18 5.96 2.32
N LEU A 146 -9.23 6.00 3.26
CA LEU A 146 -8.30 4.90 3.54
C LEU A 146 -9.05 3.62 3.92
N ARG A 147 -10.03 3.72 4.83
CA ARG A 147 -10.84 2.58 5.28
C ARG A 147 -11.63 1.99 4.11
N GLU A 148 -12.26 2.82 3.29
CA GLU A 148 -13.04 2.37 2.14
C GLU A 148 -12.15 1.63 1.12
N ILE A 149 -11.03 2.24 0.72
CA ILE A 149 -10.10 1.65 -0.24
C ILE A 149 -9.53 0.31 0.25
N VAL A 150 -9.22 0.18 1.55
CA VAL A 150 -8.75 -1.10 2.12
C VAL A 150 -9.83 -2.17 2.04
N GLN A 151 -11.10 -1.83 2.23
CA GLN A 151 -12.19 -2.80 2.09
C GLN A 151 -12.42 -3.23 0.64
N ILE A 152 -12.42 -2.29 -0.31
CA ILE A 152 -12.51 -2.61 -1.73
C ILE A 152 -11.36 -3.53 -2.15
N ASN A 153 -10.14 -3.22 -1.68
CA ASN A 153 -8.96 -4.02 -1.94
C ASN A 153 -9.08 -5.46 -1.41
N ARG A 154 -9.67 -5.66 -0.22
CA ARG A 154 -9.94 -6.98 0.33
C ARG A 154 -10.96 -7.71 -0.54
N GLN A 155 -12.02 -7.01 -0.97
CA GLN A 155 -13.07 -7.61 -1.78
C GLN A 155 -12.55 -8.06 -3.15
N ILE A 156 -11.79 -7.21 -3.85
CA ILE A 156 -11.15 -7.60 -5.13
C ILE A 156 -10.23 -8.79 -4.94
N ASN A 157 -9.48 -8.87 -3.84
CA ASN A 157 -8.60 -10.02 -3.58
C ASN A 157 -9.36 -11.35 -3.49
N LEU A 158 -10.61 -11.34 -3.01
CA LEU A 158 -11.47 -12.53 -2.97
C LEU A 158 -12.02 -12.92 -4.34
N MET A 159 -12.01 -12.00 -5.31
CA MET A 159 -12.45 -12.24 -6.69
C MET A 159 -11.32 -12.74 -7.59
N LEU A 160 -10.05 -12.58 -7.18
CA LEU A 160 -8.89 -13.05 -7.93
C LEU A 160 -8.76 -14.59 -7.85
N ASP A 161 -8.44 -15.21 -8.98
CA ASP A 161 -8.08 -16.64 -9.03
C ASP A 161 -6.70 -16.88 -8.42
N ILE A 162 -5.80 -15.91 -8.61
CA ILE A 162 -4.50 -15.86 -7.94
C ILE A 162 -4.51 -14.70 -6.94
N PRO A 163 -4.81 -14.96 -5.66
CA PRO A 163 -4.81 -13.93 -4.63
C PRO A 163 -3.39 -13.44 -4.33
N ILE A 164 -3.29 -12.43 -3.46
CA ILE A 164 -2.01 -11.98 -2.91
C ILE A 164 -1.22 -13.15 -2.31
N ARG A 165 0.05 -13.26 -2.70
CA ARG A 165 0.98 -14.32 -2.26
C ARG A 165 2.04 -13.77 -1.31
N PRO A 166 2.74 -14.63 -0.57
CA PRO A 166 3.88 -14.21 0.26
C PRO A 166 4.96 -13.43 -0.52
N GLU A 167 5.17 -13.74 -1.80
CA GLU A 167 6.04 -12.99 -2.72
C GLU A 167 5.68 -11.49 -2.79
N ASP A 168 4.37 -11.19 -2.93
CA ASP A 168 3.88 -9.81 -3.02
C ASP A 168 4.19 -9.05 -1.71
N VAL A 169 4.02 -9.73 -0.56
CA VAL A 169 4.33 -9.15 0.77
C VAL A 169 5.83 -8.95 0.95
N TYR A 170 6.64 -9.94 0.57
CA TYR A 170 8.10 -9.88 0.68
C TYR A 170 8.66 -8.66 -0.04
N GLY A 171 8.23 -8.42 -1.29
CA GLY A 171 8.69 -7.26 -2.06
C GLY A 171 8.32 -5.92 -1.40
N ARG A 172 7.21 -5.84 -0.66
CA ARG A 172 6.85 -4.63 0.09
C ARG A 172 7.75 -4.40 1.30
N ILE A 173 8.07 -5.46 2.04
CA ILE A 173 8.94 -5.38 3.21
C ILE A 173 10.40 -5.11 2.79
N GLU A 174 10.85 -5.73 1.70
CA GLU A 174 12.18 -5.49 1.13
C GLU A 174 12.36 -4.02 0.70
N LEU A 175 11.35 -3.43 0.06
CA LEU A 175 11.37 -2.01 -0.29
C LEU A 175 11.34 -1.12 0.96
N ALA A 176 10.55 -1.48 1.97
CA ALA A 176 10.53 -0.78 3.25
C ALA A 176 11.89 -0.80 3.95
N ALA A 177 12.61 -1.93 3.90
CA ALA A 177 13.97 -2.07 4.42
C ALA A 177 14.96 -1.15 3.68
N ALA A 178 14.86 -1.06 2.35
CA ALA A 178 15.68 -0.14 1.57
C ALA A 178 15.51 1.33 2.02
N TYR A 179 14.29 1.79 2.30
CA TYR A 179 14.06 3.14 2.82
C TYR A 179 14.80 3.38 4.16
N VAL A 180 14.68 2.45 5.11
CA VAL A 180 15.34 2.57 6.41
C VAL A 180 16.85 2.49 6.30
N ALA A 181 17.36 1.57 5.48
CA ALA A 181 18.79 1.44 5.19
C ALA A 181 19.36 2.73 4.59
N GLY A 182 18.62 3.40 3.71
CA GLY A 182 18.98 4.69 3.14
C GLY A 182 19.22 5.77 4.19
N LYS A 183 18.56 5.69 5.35
CA LYS A 183 18.82 6.59 6.48
C LYS A 183 20.01 6.16 7.35
N LEU A 184 20.21 4.86 7.50
CA LEU A 184 21.28 4.29 8.33
C LEU A 184 22.66 4.28 7.65
N THR A 185 22.69 4.61 6.36
CA THR A 185 23.88 4.51 5.51
C THR A 185 24.51 5.89 5.32
N ASP A 186 25.82 5.99 5.54
CA ASP A 186 26.59 7.20 5.23
C ASP A 186 26.99 7.28 3.75
N ASP A 187 27.34 6.16 3.12
CA ASP A 187 27.68 6.06 1.69
C ASP A 187 26.62 5.25 0.93
N PRO A 188 25.78 5.87 0.09
CA PRO A 188 24.76 5.17 -0.70
C PRO A 188 25.29 4.07 -1.63
N ALA A 189 26.60 4.09 -1.96
CA ALA A 189 27.23 3.03 -2.73
C ALA A 189 27.48 1.75 -1.91
N GLU A 190 27.47 1.85 -0.57
CA GLU A 190 27.64 0.73 0.37
C GLU A 190 26.52 0.71 1.43
N PRO A 191 25.26 0.41 1.05
CA PRO A 191 24.14 0.45 1.99
C PRO A 191 24.27 -0.55 3.15
N VAL A 192 23.94 -0.06 4.35
CA VAL A 192 23.97 -0.84 5.60
C VAL A 192 22.57 -1.38 5.91
N TYR A 193 22.39 -2.67 5.71
CA TYR A 193 21.16 -3.38 6.04
C TYR A 193 21.17 -3.99 7.45
N GLY A 194 20.01 -4.41 7.91
CA GLY A 194 19.82 -5.13 9.17
C GLY A 194 20.41 -6.53 9.13
N THR A 195 20.53 -7.13 10.30
CA THR A 195 20.89 -8.53 10.41
C THR A 195 19.67 -9.40 10.10
N LEU A 196 19.78 -10.27 9.10
CA LEU A 196 18.76 -11.29 8.85
C LEU A 196 18.72 -12.29 10.02
N PRO A 197 17.59 -12.41 10.75
CA PRO A 197 17.47 -13.38 11.83
C PRO A 197 17.54 -14.82 11.30
N ALA A 198 17.69 -15.79 12.20
CA ALA A 198 17.63 -17.20 11.84
C ALA A 198 16.30 -17.54 11.15
N PHE A 199 16.34 -18.46 10.19
CA PHE A 199 15.13 -18.90 9.49
C PHE A 199 14.29 -19.80 10.39
N GLU A 200 13.02 -19.44 10.56
CA GLU A 200 12.06 -20.21 11.36
C GLU A 200 10.96 -20.77 10.45
N THR A 201 10.80 -22.09 10.45
CA THR A 201 9.77 -22.80 9.67
C THR A 201 8.38 -22.65 10.31
N GLY A 202 7.33 -23.00 9.55
CA GLY A 202 5.96 -23.12 10.08
C GLY A 202 5.23 -21.81 10.34
N LYS A 203 5.82 -20.65 10.01
CA LYS A 203 5.17 -19.35 10.18
C LYS A 203 3.92 -19.25 9.30
N GLN A 204 2.92 -18.57 9.83
CA GLN A 204 1.63 -18.31 9.21
C GLN A 204 1.46 -16.80 8.91
N PRO A 205 0.48 -16.39 8.08
CA PRO A 205 0.21 -14.98 7.82
C PRO A 205 0.01 -14.15 9.10
N VAL A 206 -0.62 -14.70 10.13
CA VAL A 206 -0.80 -14.03 11.43
C VAL A 206 0.53 -13.70 12.13
N ASP A 207 1.55 -14.55 11.99
CA ASP A 207 2.87 -14.30 12.59
C ASP A 207 3.59 -13.16 11.88
N VAL A 208 3.52 -13.15 10.54
CA VAL A 208 4.05 -12.05 9.72
C VAL A 208 3.33 -10.75 10.04
N TYR A 209 2.00 -10.78 10.12
CA TYR A 209 1.17 -9.62 10.44
C TYR A 209 1.56 -8.98 11.77
N ARG A 210 1.71 -9.77 12.83
CA ARG A 210 2.16 -9.28 14.14
C ARG A 210 3.55 -8.66 14.08
N ARG A 211 4.48 -9.26 13.33
CA ARG A 211 5.83 -8.70 13.20
C ARG A 211 5.83 -7.37 12.44
N VAL A 212 5.03 -7.27 11.37
CA VAL A 212 4.86 -6.00 10.65
C VAL A 212 4.16 -4.95 11.53
N LEU A 213 3.23 -5.33 12.41
CA LEU A 213 2.66 -4.42 13.42
C LEU A 213 3.74 -3.91 14.38
N THR A 214 4.67 -4.78 14.83
CA THR A 214 5.81 -4.34 15.64
C THR A 214 6.64 -3.29 14.90
N CYS A 215 6.99 -3.52 13.63
CA CYS A 215 7.72 -2.54 12.82
C CYS A 215 6.97 -1.21 12.70
N LEU A 216 5.66 -1.24 12.47
CA LEU A 216 4.84 -0.03 12.43
C LEU A 216 4.84 0.71 13.77
N GLY A 217 4.75 -0.02 14.89
CA GLY A 217 4.83 0.58 16.23
C GLY A 217 6.19 1.22 16.52
N ILE A 218 7.30 0.68 15.99
CA ILE A 218 8.62 1.31 16.08
C ILE A 218 8.65 2.59 15.22
N ALA A 219 8.19 2.52 13.97
CA ALA A 219 8.13 3.69 13.08
C ALA A 219 7.29 4.83 13.67
N GLN A 220 6.16 4.52 14.31
CA GLN A 220 5.31 5.50 14.98
C GLN A 220 6.05 6.21 16.12
N ARG A 221 6.77 5.47 16.97
CA ARG A 221 7.55 6.07 18.06
C ARG A 221 8.69 6.96 17.55
N ILE A 222 9.36 6.55 16.47
CA ILE A 222 10.38 7.38 15.81
C ILE A 222 9.74 8.67 15.31
N GLY A 223 8.58 8.60 14.64
CA GLY A 223 7.86 9.78 14.19
C GLY A 223 7.50 10.72 15.34
N GLU A 224 6.92 10.17 16.40
CA GLU A 224 6.54 10.92 17.62
C GLU A 224 7.74 11.62 18.27
N SER A 225 8.88 10.93 18.42
CA SER A 225 10.09 11.50 19.06
C SER A 225 10.71 12.64 18.26
N ARG A 226 10.43 12.71 16.95
CA ARG A 226 10.90 13.76 16.02
C ARG A 226 9.82 14.78 15.68
N GLY A 227 8.60 14.66 16.24
CA GLY A 227 7.47 15.54 15.92
C GLY A 227 6.94 15.37 14.49
N ILE A 228 7.24 14.25 13.84
CA ILE A 228 6.76 13.90 12.50
C ILE A 228 5.39 13.24 12.65
N ARG A 229 4.40 13.71 11.89
CA ARG A 229 3.04 13.15 11.94
C ARG A 229 3.02 11.80 11.21
N VAL A 230 2.61 10.77 11.94
CA VAL A 230 2.49 9.37 11.47
C VAL A 230 1.03 8.92 11.54
N LEU A 231 0.63 7.92 10.76
CA LEU A 231 -0.68 7.28 10.91
C LEU A 231 -0.78 6.64 12.29
N ASP A 232 -1.89 6.89 12.99
CA ASP A 232 -2.22 6.18 14.22
C ASP A 232 -3.16 5.01 13.91
N LEU A 233 -2.59 3.82 13.76
CA LEU A 233 -3.34 2.57 13.69
C LEU A 233 -3.52 2.00 15.10
N ASN A 234 -4.74 1.63 15.48
CA ASN A 234 -5.01 0.99 16.77
C ASN A 234 -4.37 -0.41 16.87
N LEU A 235 -3.09 -0.47 17.25
CA LEU A 235 -2.29 -1.69 17.30
C LEU A 235 -2.91 -2.75 18.21
N ARG A 236 -3.41 -2.36 19.39
CA ARG A 236 -4.03 -3.27 20.37
C ARG A 236 -5.25 -3.99 19.81
N ARG A 237 -6.04 -3.33 18.95
CA ARG A 237 -7.18 -3.96 18.27
C ARG A 237 -6.70 -4.94 17.22
N GLU A 238 -5.72 -4.55 16.39
CA GLU A 238 -5.22 -5.39 15.30
C GLU A 238 -4.47 -6.63 15.81
N GLU A 239 -3.73 -6.54 16.93
CA GLU A 239 -3.05 -7.68 17.57
C GLU A 239 -3.98 -8.82 17.99
N ARG A 240 -5.25 -8.50 18.32
CA ARG A 240 -6.25 -9.47 18.77
C ARG A 240 -6.90 -10.24 17.63
N ARG A 241 -6.69 -9.81 16.37
CA ARG A 241 -7.24 -10.51 15.20
C ARG A 241 -6.57 -11.88 15.05
N ARG A 242 -7.38 -12.89 14.76
CA ARG A 242 -6.93 -14.27 14.52
C ARG A 242 -7.06 -14.67 13.06
N ASP A 243 -8.09 -14.17 12.40
CA ASP A 243 -8.38 -14.43 11.00
C ASP A 243 -7.60 -13.44 10.13
N ILE A 244 -6.31 -13.73 9.95
CA ILE A 244 -5.39 -12.94 9.12
C ILE A 244 -5.12 -13.69 7.83
N GLU A 245 -5.43 -13.06 6.70
CA GLU A 245 -5.10 -13.56 5.37
C GLU A 245 -3.84 -12.88 4.82
N PRO A 246 -3.14 -13.47 3.82
CA PRO A 246 -2.00 -12.82 3.17
C PRO A 246 -2.30 -11.40 2.65
N SER A 247 -3.54 -11.13 2.24
CA SER A 247 -3.96 -9.79 1.82
C SER A 247 -3.90 -8.78 2.96
N ASP A 248 -4.29 -9.16 4.19
CA ASP A 248 -4.16 -8.28 5.36
C ASP A 248 -2.71 -7.92 5.65
N VAL A 249 -1.80 -8.90 5.53
CA VAL A 249 -0.36 -8.67 5.69
C VAL A 249 0.17 -7.71 4.63
N TYR A 250 -0.25 -7.90 3.38
CA TYR A 250 0.14 -7.01 2.29
C TYR A 250 -0.37 -5.58 2.49
N HIS A 251 -1.61 -5.41 2.96
CA HIS A 251 -2.15 -4.09 3.28
C HIS A 251 -1.37 -3.41 4.39
N LEU A 252 -1.09 -4.12 5.49
CA LEU A 252 -0.30 -3.57 6.59
C LEU A 252 1.13 -3.23 6.15
N ALA A 253 1.79 -4.10 5.38
CA ALA A 253 3.12 -3.85 4.83
C ALA A 253 3.13 -2.65 3.87
N THR A 254 2.06 -2.44 3.10
CA THR A 254 1.91 -1.26 2.23
C THR A 254 1.73 0.02 3.04
N THR A 255 0.99 -0.04 4.15
CA THR A 255 0.88 1.10 5.08
C THR A 255 2.23 1.40 5.74
N LEU A 256 2.92 0.38 6.26
CA LEU A 256 4.27 0.53 6.82
C LEU A 256 5.24 1.14 5.80
N LEU A 257 5.19 0.68 4.55
CA LEU A 257 6.00 1.24 3.47
C LEU A 257 5.71 2.74 3.26
N ALA A 258 4.44 3.15 3.27
CA ALA A 258 4.06 4.55 3.13
C ALA A 258 4.57 5.41 4.30
N GLU A 259 4.51 4.88 5.53
CA GLU A 259 5.08 5.53 6.72
C GLU A 259 6.59 5.69 6.59
N LEU A 260 7.30 4.61 6.26
CA LEU A 260 8.75 4.62 6.21
C LEU A 260 9.27 5.50 5.09
N ALA A 261 8.66 5.46 3.90
CA ALA A 261 9.04 6.34 2.79
C ALA A 261 8.94 7.83 3.18
N TYR A 262 7.88 8.20 3.92
CA TYR A 262 7.72 9.57 4.40
C TYR A 262 8.67 9.90 5.55
N LEU A 263 8.75 9.02 6.55
CA LEU A 263 9.61 9.19 7.70
C LEU A 263 11.09 9.36 7.30
N THR A 264 11.58 8.53 6.38
CA THR A 264 12.97 8.59 5.94
C THR A 264 13.24 9.80 5.07
N LEU A 265 12.25 10.28 4.29
CA LEU A 265 12.36 11.55 3.56
C LEU A 265 12.54 12.73 4.53
N GLU A 266 11.73 12.81 5.58
CA GLU A 266 11.82 13.85 6.63
C GLU A 266 13.11 13.75 7.45
N LEU A 267 13.78 12.58 7.41
CA LEU A 267 15.07 12.35 8.05
C LEU A 267 16.25 12.52 7.07
N ASP A 268 16.05 13.05 5.86
CA ASP A 268 17.10 13.22 4.86
C ASP A 268 17.82 11.91 4.47
N ALA A 269 17.06 10.82 4.31
CA ALA A 269 17.60 9.54 3.86
C ALA A 269 18.04 9.56 2.40
N HIS A 270 19.02 8.71 2.08
CA HIS A 270 19.49 8.50 0.72
C HIS A 270 18.65 7.44 -0.01
N ASP A 271 18.54 7.58 -1.33
CA ASP A 271 18.06 6.50 -2.18
C ASP A 271 19.15 5.42 -2.27
N VAL A 272 18.82 4.21 -1.83
CA VAL A 272 19.71 3.04 -1.89
C VAL A 272 19.05 1.90 -2.67
N ASP A 273 19.88 0.99 -3.17
CA ASP A 273 19.39 -0.23 -3.81
C ASP A 273 18.59 -1.11 -2.83
N LEU A 274 17.97 -2.17 -3.35
CA LEU A 274 17.35 -3.17 -2.48
C LEU A 274 18.41 -4.01 -1.75
N PRO A 275 18.08 -4.56 -0.56
CA PRO A 275 18.93 -5.51 0.12
C PRO A 275 19.45 -6.60 -0.82
N PRO A 276 20.76 -6.87 -0.88
CA PRO A 276 21.36 -7.88 -1.77
C PRO A 276 21.15 -9.29 -1.22
N ILE A 277 19.91 -9.64 -0.90
CA ILE A 277 19.52 -10.90 -0.29
C ILE A 277 19.15 -11.87 -1.41
N GLU A 278 19.77 -13.06 -1.40
CA GLU A 278 19.40 -14.13 -2.31
C GLU A 278 17.93 -14.52 -2.10
N LYS A 279 17.10 -14.24 -3.11
CA LYS A 279 15.69 -14.57 -3.07
C LYS A 279 15.52 -16.07 -3.30
N PRO A 280 14.83 -16.80 -2.41
CA PRO A 280 14.54 -18.20 -2.65
C PRO A 280 13.60 -18.33 -3.85
N ALA A 281 13.69 -19.44 -4.59
CA ALA A 281 12.83 -19.72 -5.74
C ALA A 281 11.33 -19.73 -5.37
N TYR A 282 11.01 -20.02 -4.10
CA TYR A 282 9.66 -19.99 -3.56
C TYR A 282 9.63 -19.24 -2.23
N ILE A 283 8.80 -18.20 -2.16
CA ILE A 283 8.60 -17.41 -0.94
C ILE A 283 7.41 -17.97 -0.14
N PHE A 284 7.65 -18.21 1.14
CA PHE A 284 6.68 -18.70 2.13
C PHE A 284 6.54 -17.66 3.24
N PRO A 285 5.48 -17.69 4.07
CA PRO A 285 5.35 -16.77 5.19
C PRO A 285 6.57 -16.75 6.12
N SER A 286 7.27 -17.87 6.30
CA SER A 286 8.55 -17.94 7.03
C SER A 286 9.65 -17.05 6.44
N HIS A 287 9.75 -16.94 5.12
CA HIS A 287 10.69 -16.03 4.46
C HIS A 287 10.30 -14.56 4.69
N VAL A 288 9.01 -14.26 4.61
CA VAL A 288 8.49 -12.91 4.86
C VAL A 288 8.69 -12.52 6.33
N PHE A 289 8.44 -13.44 7.27
CA PHE A 289 8.68 -13.25 8.70
C PHE A 289 10.15 -12.95 9.01
N ARG A 290 11.07 -13.65 8.32
CA ARG A 290 12.51 -13.40 8.44
C ARG A 290 12.89 -12.02 7.92
N MET A 291 12.40 -11.64 6.73
CA MET A 291 12.63 -10.31 6.15
C MET A 291 12.06 -9.18 7.03
N ALA A 292 10.86 -9.36 7.57
CA ALA A 292 10.26 -8.42 8.53
C ALA A 292 11.13 -8.25 9.78
N GLY A 293 11.87 -9.28 10.18
CA GLY A 293 12.81 -9.21 11.29
C GLY A 293 14.09 -8.45 11.02
N MET A 294 14.57 -8.48 9.78
CA MET A 294 15.67 -7.62 9.37
C MET A 294 15.24 -6.15 9.41
N LEU A 295 14.04 -5.85 8.88
CA LEU A 295 13.46 -4.49 8.96
C LEU A 295 13.26 -4.05 10.42
N GLU A 296 12.80 -4.95 11.30
CA GLU A 296 12.68 -4.69 12.74
C GLU A 296 14.03 -4.31 13.37
N ASP A 297 15.11 -5.03 13.03
CA ASP A 297 16.48 -4.71 13.48
C ASP A 297 16.94 -3.33 12.97
N GLU A 298 16.71 -3.02 11.68
CA GLU A 298 16.99 -1.71 11.10
C GLU A 298 16.27 -0.59 11.83
N LEU A 299 14.98 -0.76 12.09
CA LEU A 299 14.18 0.25 12.78
C LEU A 299 14.64 0.47 14.22
N ASN A 300 15.01 -0.58 14.95
CA ASN A 300 15.56 -0.43 16.30
C ASN A 300 16.91 0.32 16.30
N ARG A 301 17.77 0.06 15.30
CA ARG A 301 19.04 0.81 15.16
C ARG A 301 18.77 2.27 14.81
N LEU A 302 17.80 2.53 13.93
CA LEU A 302 17.39 3.90 13.61
C LEU A 302 16.86 4.62 14.85
N GLU A 303 15.93 4.00 15.60
CA GLU A 303 15.40 4.54 16.85
C GLU A 303 16.51 4.86 17.86
N ALA A 304 17.53 4.00 17.98
CA ALA A 304 18.66 4.22 18.90
C ALA A 304 19.66 5.29 18.43
N SER A 305 19.66 5.66 17.15
CA SER A 305 20.58 6.63 16.57
C SER A 305 20.08 8.08 16.60
N LEU A 306 18.79 8.29 16.88
CA LEU A 306 18.11 9.58 16.81
C LEU A 306 18.04 10.31 18.15
#